data_AF-A0A950YI44-F1
#
_entry.id   AF-A0A950YI44-F1
#
_cell.length_a   1.000
_cell.length_b   1.000
_cell.length_c   1.000
_cell.angle_alpha   90.00
_cell.angle_beta   90.00
_cell.angle_gamma   90.00
#
_symmetry.space_group_name_H-M   'P 1'
#
loop_
_entity.id
_entity.type
_entity.pdbx_description
1 polymer ?
#
loop_
_entity_poly.entity_id
_entity_poly.type
_entity_poly.pdbx_seq_one_letter_code
_entity_poly.pdbx_strand_id
1 'polypeptide(L)'
;MVVADGVLNLETYRDPRYGMRWVSGGVSSGPGLRQTYGKYEIRVRMQAGEGVAFAALLWPVREVWPPEIDFAENGGETGVRRTVTATLHYGRVDHQVQRTIRIDFTRWHALGDEWLPGALIYTIDGRQWAAVRSRAVPAQPMELDL
;
A
#
# COMPACT_ATOMS: atom_id res chain seq x y z
N MET A 1 -13.02 -10.93 4.21
CA MET A 1 -11.86 -11.40 3.44
C MET A 1 -12.11 -12.83 3.01
N VAL A 2 -11.95 -13.12 1.72
CA VAL A 2 -12.14 -14.46 1.14
C VAL A 2 -11.08 -14.69 0.07
N VAL A 3 -10.52 -15.89 0.01
CA VAL A 3 -9.71 -16.32 -1.14
C VAL A 3 -10.59 -17.12 -2.09
N ALA A 4 -10.67 -16.69 -3.34
CA ALA A 4 -11.43 -17.36 -4.40
C ALA A 4 -10.69 -17.22 -5.72
N ASP A 5 -10.65 -18.27 -6.53
CA ASP A 5 -10.03 -18.28 -7.87
C ASP A 5 -8.58 -17.78 -7.90
N GLY A 6 -7.82 -18.08 -6.84
CA GLY A 6 -6.42 -17.63 -6.70
C GLY A 6 -6.25 -16.14 -6.35
N VAL A 7 -7.33 -15.45 -5.97
CA VAL A 7 -7.34 -14.03 -5.62
C VAL A 7 -7.76 -13.85 -4.16
N LEU A 8 -7.00 -13.04 -3.43
CA LEU A 8 -7.40 -12.51 -2.14
C LEU A 8 -8.38 -11.34 -2.35
N ASN A 9 -9.60 -11.47 -1.81
CA ASN A 9 -10.61 -10.41 -1.84
C ASN A 9 -10.68 -9.74 -0.47
N LEU A 10 -10.23 -8.49 -0.42
CA LEU A 10 -10.45 -7.56 0.69
C LEU A 10 -11.71 -6.75 0.36
N GLU A 11 -12.80 -7.08 1.05
CA GLU A 11 -14.12 -6.54 0.75
C GLU A 11 -14.54 -5.56 1.84
N THR A 12 -15.03 -4.40 1.42
CA THR A 12 -15.74 -3.46 2.29
C THR A 12 -17.23 -3.53 2.04
N TYR A 13 -18.01 -3.91 3.05
CA TYR A 13 -19.46 -4.06 2.93
C TYR A 13 -20.16 -3.79 4.26
N ARG A 14 -21.49 -3.64 4.23
CA ARG A 14 -22.31 -3.53 5.44
C ARG A 14 -22.69 -4.92 5.93
N ASP A 15 -22.25 -5.28 7.13
CA ASP A 15 -22.47 -6.61 7.67
C ASP A 15 -23.67 -6.61 8.65
N PRO A 16 -24.75 -7.38 8.37
CA PRO A 16 -25.89 -7.51 9.27
C PRO A 16 -25.51 -8.02 10.67
N ARG A 17 -24.46 -8.84 10.78
CA ARG A 17 -23.96 -9.36 12.07
C ARG A 17 -23.39 -8.25 12.97
N TYR A 18 -23.00 -7.13 12.38
CA TYR A 18 -22.50 -5.95 13.07
C TYR A 18 -23.48 -4.77 12.99
N GLY A 19 -24.79 -5.05 12.88
CA GLY A 19 -25.83 -4.03 12.88
C GLY A 19 -25.76 -3.10 11.68
N MET A 20 -25.46 -3.64 10.49
CA MET A 20 -25.31 -2.90 9.23
C MET A 20 -24.18 -1.87 9.21
N ARG A 21 -23.19 -2.00 10.12
CA ARG A 21 -21.96 -1.21 10.07
C ARG A 21 -21.08 -1.67 8.92
N TRP A 22 -20.29 -0.73 8.39
CA TRP A 22 -19.23 -1.03 7.44
C TRP A 22 -18.14 -1.85 8.13
N VAL A 23 -17.71 -2.92 7.46
CA VAL A 23 -16.56 -3.73 7.84
C VAL A 23 -15.61 -3.80 6.64
N SER A 24 -14.31 -3.94 6.89
CA SER A 24 -13.29 -4.17 5.86
C SER A 24 -12.35 -5.30 6.32
N GLY A 25 -11.33 -5.61 5.52
CA GLY A 25 -10.27 -6.53 5.89
C GLY A 25 -8.91 -5.94 5.58
N GLY A 26 -7.90 -6.38 6.35
CA GLY A 26 -6.50 -6.17 6.06
C GLY A 26 -5.70 -7.43 6.36
N VAL A 27 -4.50 -7.52 5.80
CA VAL A 27 -3.56 -8.62 6.00
C VAL A 27 -2.16 -8.09 6.23
N SER A 28 -1.43 -8.79 7.09
CA SER A 28 -0.02 -8.51 7.35
C SER A 28 0.83 -9.72 7.04
N SER A 29 2.00 -9.46 6.48
CA SER A 29 3.06 -10.47 6.32
C SER A 29 3.89 -10.68 7.58
N GLY A 30 3.72 -9.86 8.63
CA GLY A 30 4.53 -9.87 9.85
C GLY A 30 4.78 -11.23 10.52
N PRO A 31 3.81 -12.16 10.57
CA PRO A 31 4.04 -13.50 11.11
C PRO A 31 5.04 -14.36 10.31
N GLY A 32 5.24 -14.08 9.02
CA GLY A 32 6.01 -14.93 8.11
C GLY A 32 7.17 -14.23 7.39
N LEU A 33 7.09 -12.91 7.16
CA LEU A 33 8.09 -12.16 6.43
C LEU A 33 8.33 -10.79 7.07
N ARG A 34 9.57 -10.59 7.49
CA ARG A 34 10.09 -9.32 7.99
C ARG A 34 11.49 -9.15 7.44
N GLN A 35 11.78 -8.03 6.81
CA GLN A 35 13.09 -7.81 6.21
C GLN A 35 13.45 -6.33 6.18
N THR A 36 14.74 -6.07 6.04
CA THR A 36 15.25 -4.74 5.72
C THR A 36 15.66 -4.74 4.26
N TYR A 37 15.17 -3.79 3.48
CA TYR A 37 15.36 -3.70 2.03
C TYR A 37 14.74 -4.87 1.25
N GLY A 38 14.76 -4.78 -0.08
CA GLY A 38 14.26 -5.82 -0.98
C GLY A 38 13.18 -5.30 -1.91
N LYS A 39 12.53 -6.22 -2.63
CA LYS A 39 11.43 -5.90 -3.53
C LYS A 39 10.13 -6.47 -3.01
N TYR A 40 9.11 -5.63 -2.93
CA TYR A 40 7.73 -6.01 -2.66
C TYR A 40 6.89 -5.72 -3.90
N GLU A 41 5.99 -6.64 -4.24
CA GLU A 41 5.10 -6.49 -5.39
C GLU A 41 3.76 -7.13 -5.08
N ILE A 42 2.68 -6.41 -5.40
CA ILE A 42 1.32 -6.90 -5.35
C ILE A 42 0.68 -6.75 -6.73
N ARG A 43 -0.05 -7.76 -7.17
CA ARG A 43 -0.91 -7.64 -8.35
C ARG A 43 -2.34 -7.38 -7.90
N VAL A 44 -2.84 -6.19 -8.16
CA VAL A 44 -4.08 -5.68 -7.59
C VAL A 44 -4.97 -5.02 -8.64
N ARG A 45 -6.28 -5.03 -8.39
CA ARG A 45 -7.27 -4.16 -9.02
C ARG A 45 -8.23 -3.67 -7.94
N MET A 46 -8.77 -2.46 -8.10
CA MET A 46 -9.74 -1.88 -7.18
C MET A 46 -11.10 -1.74 -7.86
N GLN A 47 -12.18 -2.09 -7.16
CA GLN A 47 -13.52 -1.80 -7.65
C GLN A 47 -13.78 -0.28 -7.61
N ALA A 48 -14.49 0.22 -8.63
CA ALA A 48 -15.02 1.58 -8.60
C ALA A 48 -15.93 1.76 -7.38
N GLY A 49 -15.81 2.90 -6.71
CA GLY A 49 -16.49 3.17 -5.46
C GLY A 49 -15.86 4.34 -4.74
N GLU A 50 -16.68 5.10 -4.02
CA GLU A 50 -16.30 6.30 -3.29
C GLU A 50 -16.33 6.00 -1.78
N GLY A 51 -15.42 6.59 -1.02
CA GLY A 51 -15.36 6.49 0.44
C GLY A 51 -14.70 5.22 0.98
N VAL A 52 -14.14 4.36 0.13
CA VAL A 52 -13.34 3.19 0.55
C VAL A 52 -11.89 3.41 0.13
N ALA A 53 -11.00 3.54 1.10
CA ALA A 53 -9.57 3.65 0.88
C ALA A 53 -8.92 2.28 0.64
N PHE A 54 -7.79 2.30 -0.05
CA PHE A 54 -6.90 1.17 -0.27
C PHE A 54 -5.48 1.61 0.08
N ALA A 55 -4.71 0.73 0.72
CA ALA A 55 -3.29 0.94 0.99
C ALA A 55 -2.53 -0.37 0.78
N ALA A 56 -1.30 -0.24 0.30
CA ALA A 56 -0.28 -1.28 0.34
C ALA A 56 1.01 -0.62 0.80
N LEU A 57 1.48 -1.07 1.96
CA LEU A 57 2.49 -0.34 2.73
C LEU A 57 3.49 -1.29 3.38
N LEU A 58 4.65 -0.74 3.72
CA LEU A 58 5.60 -1.36 4.62
C LEU A 58 5.51 -0.68 5.98
N TRP A 59 5.19 -1.46 7.00
CA TRP A 59 5.09 -1.03 8.39
C TRP A 59 6.33 -1.42 9.19
N PRO A 60 6.85 -0.57 10.09
CA PRO A 60 8.02 -0.91 10.88
C PRO A 60 7.71 -2.00 11.91
N VAL A 61 8.48 -3.09 11.89
CA VAL A 61 8.35 -4.23 12.83
C VAL A 61 8.44 -3.81 14.32
N ARG A 62 9.02 -2.64 14.59
CA ARG A 62 9.11 -2.09 15.95
C ARG A 62 7.79 -1.48 16.45
N GLU A 63 6.76 -1.40 15.61
CA GLU A 63 5.45 -0.80 15.93
C GLU A 63 5.56 0.66 16.37
N VAL A 64 6.45 1.41 15.73
CA VAL A 64 6.67 2.84 16.02
C VAL A 64 6.63 3.63 14.72
N TRP A 65 5.62 4.47 14.61
CA TRP A 65 5.42 5.37 13.48
C TRP A 65 5.82 6.82 13.83
N PRO A 66 6.38 7.59 12.89
CA PRO A 66 7.01 7.15 11.63
C PRO A 66 8.34 6.40 11.89
N PRO A 67 8.87 5.64 10.90
CA PRO A 67 8.58 5.74 9.46
C PRO A 67 7.57 4.72 8.92
N GLU A 68 7.03 5.00 7.74
CA GLU A 68 6.14 4.13 6.94
C GLU A 68 6.41 4.36 5.44
N ILE A 69 6.31 3.29 4.64
CA ILE A 69 6.48 3.35 3.18
C ILE A 69 5.18 2.86 2.54
N ASP A 70 4.35 3.78 2.08
CA ASP A 70 3.18 3.44 1.28
C ASP A 70 3.58 3.46 -0.18
N PHE A 71 3.59 2.31 -0.84
CA PHE A 71 3.96 2.26 -2.26
C PHE A 71 2.74 2.23 -3.19
N ALA A 72 1.54 2.03 -2.64
CA ALA A 72 0.29 2.23 -3.35
C ALA A 72 -0.86 2.56 -2.40
N GLU A 73 -1.38 3.79 -2.47
CA GLU A 73 -2.61 4.20 -1.77
C GLU A 73 -3.63 4.80 -2.73
N ASN A 74 -4.90 4.66 -2.40
CA ASN A 74 -5.99 5.44 -2.97
C ASN A 74 -6.95 5.80 -1.83
N GLY A 75 -7.14 7.08 -1.53
CA GLY A 75 -7.97 7.52 -0.41
C GLY A 75 -9.47 7.36 -0.61
N GLY A 76 -9.92 6.88 -1.78
CA GLY A 76 -11.34 6.72 -2.10
C GLY A 76 -12.09 8.04 -2.29
N GLU A 77 -11.38 9.13 -2.55
CA GLU A 77 -11.92 10.49 -2.65
C GLU A 77 -12.85 10.67 -3.86
N THR A 78 -12.72 9.79 -4.85
CA THR A 78 -13.61 9.77 -6.02
C THR A 78 -14.07 8.35 -6.29
N GLY A 79 -15.27 8.19 -6.84
CA GLY A 79 -15.77 6.90 -7.31
C GLY A 79 -14.94 6.24 -8.42
N VAL A 80 -13.99 6.97 -9.01
CA VAL A 80 -13.15 6.49 -10.11
C VAL A 80 -11.76 6.13 -9.57
N ARG A 81 -11.35 4.86 -9.72
CA ARG A 81 -10.03 4.36 -9.29
C ARG A 81 -8.93 4.75 -10.29
N ARG A 82 -8.70 6.05 -10.43
CA ARG A 82 -7.78 6.60 -11.45
C ARG A 82 -6.46 7.14 -10.94
N THR A 83 -6.27 7.15 -9.63
CA THR A 83 -5.11 7.77 -8.98
C THR A 83 -4.58 6.81 -7.94
N VAL A 84 -3.26 6.62 -7.91
CA VAL A 84 -2.58 5.99 -6.76
C VAL A 84 -1.45 6.91 -6.32
N THR A 85 -1.24 7.00 -5.02
CA THR A 85 -0.08 7.67 -4.41
C THR A 85 0.93 6.66 -3.90
N ALA A 86 2.18 7.06 -3.90
CA ALA A 86 3.21 6.44 -3.08
C ALA A 86 3.77 7.52 -2.14
N THR A 87 3.79 7.23 -0.85
CA THR A 87 4.09 8.18 0.22
C THR A 87 5.15 7.60 1.14
N LEU A 88 6.25 8.33 1.33
CA LEU A 88 7.21 8.05 2.40
C LEU A 88 6.91 8.98 3.58
N HIS A 89 6.49 8.41 4.71
CA HIS A 89 6.32 9.12 5.98
C HIS A 89 7.59 9.02 6.83
N TYR A 90 8.10 10.14 7.33
CA TYR A 90 9.33 10.16 8.12
C TYR A 90 9.43 11.33 9.10
N GLY A 91 10.28 11.17 10.11
CA GLY A 91 10.53 12.19 11.13
C GLY A 91 9.37 12.38 12.11
N ARG A 92 9.64 13.00 13.26
CA ARG A 92 8.67 13.08 14.38
C ARG A 92 7.43 13.94 14.10
N VAL A 93 7.45 14.73 13.04
CA VAL A 93 6.36 15.65 12.65
C VAL A 93 5.71 15.25 11.33
N ASP A 94 5.87 13.99 10.92
CA ASP A 94 5.30 13.42 9.70
C ASP A 94 5.64 14.23 8.44
N HIS A 95 6.94 14.30 8.12
CA HIS A 95 7.33 14.76 6.80
C HIS A 95 6.96 13.70 5.77
N GLN A 96 6.43 14.15 4.63
CA GLN A 96 5.97 13.27 3.58
C GLN A 96 6.69 13.55 2.27
N VAL A 97 7.13 12.49 1.58
CA VAL A 97 7.50 12.56 0.16
C VAL A 97 6.48 11.77 -0.64
N GLN A 98 5.53 12.47 -1.24
CA GLN A 98 4.48 11.85 -2.04
C GLN A 98 4.78 11.91 -3.54
N ARG A 99 4.37 10.86 -4.25
CA ARG A 99 4.33 10.77 -5.72
C ARG A 99 2.95 10.28 -6.13
N THR A 100 2.48 10.72 -7.29
CA THR A 100 1.14 10.36 -7.78
C THR A 100 1.22 9.87 -9.21
N ILE A 101 0.54 8.76 -9.49
CA ILE A 101 0.35 8.24 -10.84
C ILE A 101 -1.15 8.19 -11.16
N ARG A 102 -1.49 8.42 -12.44
CA ARG A 102 -2.88 8.41 -12.92
C ARG A 102 -3.08 7.44 -14.09
N ILE A 103 -3.74 6.32 -13.84
CA ILE A 103 -4.12 5.29 -14.81
C ILE A 103 -5.39 4.56 -14.34
N ASP A 104 -5.92 3.60 -15.11
CA ASP A 104 -7.12 2.83 -14.74
C ASP A 104 -6.82 1.67 -13.77
N PHE A 105 -6.91 1.92 -12.46
CA PHE A 105 -6.71 0.89 -11.43
C PHE A 105 -7.92 -0.03 -11.21
N THR A 106 -8.96 0.07 -12.05
CA THR A 106 -10.00 -0.98 -12.10
C THR A 106 -9.52 -2.24 -12.82
N ARG A 107 -8.39 -2.13 -13.55
CA ARG A 107 -7.68 -3.23 -14.18
C ARG A 107 -6.58 -3.75 -13.28
N TRP A 108 -6.13 -4.96 -13.57
CA TRP A 108 -5.01 -5.58 -12.89
C TRP A 108 -3.71 -4.88 -13.25
N HIS A 109 -2.99 -4.44 -12.22
CA HIS A 109 -1.63 -3.92 -12.33
C HIS A 109 -0.74 -4.55 -11.25
N ALA A 110 0.53 -4.79 -11.58
CA ALA A 110 1.54 -5.15 -10.60
C ALA A 110 2.17 -3.86 -10.05
N LEU A 111 1.87 -3.52 -8.79
CA LEU A 111 2.43 -2.37 -8.10
C LEU A 111 3.53 -2.85 -7.17
N GLY A 112 4.68 -2.19 -7.17
CA GLY A 112 5.80 -2.63 -6.35
C GLY A 112 6.70 -1.52 -5.87
N ASP A 113 7.48 -1.86 -4.86
CA ASP A 113 8.52 -1.05 -4.26
C ASP A 113 9.83 -1.84 -4.26
N GLU A 114 10.86 -1.27 -4.89
CA GLU A 114 12.24 -1.72 -4.69
C GLU A 114 12.88 -0.80 -3.66
N TRP A 115 13.01 -1.32 -2.44
CA TRP A 115 13.57 -0.61 -1.31
C TRP A 115 15.04 -0.95 -1.15
N LEU A 116 15.89 0.07 -1.31
CA LEU A 116 17.34 0.00 -1.18
C LEU A 116 17.81 0.92 -0.05
N PRO A 117 19.07 0.79 0.40
CA PRO A 117 19.69 1.79 1.26
C PRO A 117 19.59 3.21 0.65
N GLY A 118 18.79 4.07 1.27
CA GLY A 118 18.63 5.47 0.87
C GLY A 118 17.78 5.70 -0.39
N ALA A 119 17.12 4.69 -0.94
CA ALA A 119 16.28 4.83 -2.13
C ALA A 119 15.03 3.94 -2.10
N LEU A 120 13.95 4.46 -2.66
CA LEU A 120 12.72 3.74 -2.99
C LEU A 120 12.45 3.91 -4.47
N ILE A 121 12.20 2.81 -5.18
CA ILE A 121 11.86 2.80 -6.60
C ILE A 121 10.46 2.21 -6.73
N TYR A 122 9.49 3.06 -7.07
CA TYR A 122 8.11 2.64 -7.24
C TYR A 122 7.89 2.16 -8.67
N THR A 123 7.33 0.96 -8.80
CA THR A 123 7.14 0.27 -10.07
C THR A 123 5.67 -0.01 -10.34
N ILE A 124 5.34 -0.03 -11.62
CA ILE A 124 4.06 -0.48 -12.14
C ILE A 124 4.30 -1.36 -13.36
N ASP A 125 3.74 -2.57 -13.35
CA ASP A 125 3.90 -3.58 -14.39
C ASP A 125 5.38 -3.80 -14.78
N GLY A 126 6.24 -3.87 -13.74
CA GLY A 126 7.69 -4.05 -13.88
C GLY A 126 8.47 -2.82 -14.34
N ARG A 127 7.82 -1.65 -14.50
CA ARG A 127 8.46 -0.41 -14.95
C ARG A 127 8.48 0.62 -13.84
N GLN A 128 9.63 1.24 -13.60
CA GLN A 128 9.72 2.38 -12.70
C GLN A 128 8.81 3.52 -13.20
N TRP A 129 7.99 4.06 -12.31
CA TRP A 129 7.20 5.27 -12.56
C TRP A 129 7.60 6.45 -11.66
N ALA A 130 8.20 6.17 -10.49
CA ALA A 130 8.73 7.19 -9.60
C ALA A 130 9.88 6.64 -8.74
N ALA A 131 10.61 7.56 -8.09
CA ALA A 131 11.64 7.22 -7.13
C ALA A 131 11.78 8.31 -6.05
N VAL A 132 12.25 7.88 -4.88
CA VAL A 132 12.69 8.74 -3.77
C VAL A 132 14.15 8.39 -3.45
N ARG A 133 15.00 9.39 -3.29
CA ARG A 133 16.37 9.23 -2.77
C ARG A 133 16.54 10.16 -1.59
N SER A 134 16.76 9.59 -0.41
CA SER A 134 16.81 10.36 0.82
C SER A 134 17.46 9.54 1.94
N ARG A 135 18.12 10.23 2.87
CA ARG A 135 18.55 9.62 4.15
C ARG A 135 17.37 9.26 5.05
N ALA A 136 16.18 9.76 4.74
CA ALA A 136 14.95 9.44 5.45
C ALA A 136 14.34 8.08 5.06
N VAL A 137 14.81 7.45 3.98
CA VAL A 137 14.38 6.09 3.63
C VAL A 137 14.73 5.15 4.78
N PRO A 138 13.77 4.36 5.32
CA PRO A 138 14.01 3.49 6.46
C PRO A 138 15.16 2.51 6.24
N ALA A 139 15.86 2.21 7.32
CA ALA A 139 16.98 1.27 7.37
C ALA A 139 16.79 0.23 8.48
N GLN A 140 15.53 -0.07 8.81
CA GLN A 140 15.13 -1.01 9.86
C GLN A 140 14.16 -2.04 9.28
N PRO A 141 13.98 -3.22 9.89
CA PRO A 141 13.05 -4.23 9.37
C PRO A 141 11.62 -3.71 9.27
N MET A 142 10.95 -4.06 8.17
CA MET A 142 9.55 -3.74 7.91
C MET A 142 8.79 -4.98 7.43
N GLU A 143 7.48 -4.95 7.55
CA GLU A 143 6.54 -5.96 7.07
C GLU A 143 5.55 -5.33 6.09
N LEU A 144 5.13 -6.11 5.08
CA LEU A 144 4.09 -5.70 4.13
C LEU A 144 2.70 -5.85 4.75
N ASP A 145 1.91 -4.79 4.67
CA ASP A 145 0.51 -4.74 5.09
C ASP A 145 -0.40 -4.24 3.94
N LEU A 146 -1.62 -4.80 3.87
CA LEU A 146 -2.69 -4.46 2.93
C LEU A 146 -4.02 -4.24 3.66
#